data_AF-A0AAP7M6Q3-F1
#
_entry.id   AF-A0AAP7M6Q3-F1
#
_cell.length_a   1.000
_cell.length_b   1.000
_cell.length_c   1.000
_cell.angle_alpha   90.00
_cell.angle_beta   90.00
_cell.angle_gamma   90.00
#
_symmetry.space_group_name_H-M   'P 1'
#
loop_
_entity.id
_entity.type
_entity.pdbx_description
1 polymer ?
#
loop_
_entity_poly.entity_id
_entity_poly.type
_entity_poly.pdbx_seq_one_letter_code
_entity_poly.pdbx_strand_id
1 'polypeptide(L)'
;MLASSDELLLPLREQRMSERITASQLMDTLMSDPEFVRREQEREAQRMKAAGTLAEAEAGQVRELRGSGMNVDSVWGLVGWKGDNDAALRAESGTRTAAE
;
A
#
# COMPACT_ATOMS: atom_id res chain seq x y z
N MET A 1 0.36 -32.07 60.68
CA MET A 1 -0.03 -30.82 59.99
C MET A 1 1.23 -30.14 59.50
N LEU A 2 1.59 -30.34 58.23
CA LEU A 2 2.43 -29.39 57.49
C LEU A 2 1.85 -29.40 56.07
N ALA A 3 1.19 -28.30 55.73
CA ALA A 3 0.52 -28.12 54.45
C ALA A 3 1.53 -28.04 53.30
N SER A 4 1.18 -28.71 52.22
CA SER A 4 1.65 -28.62 50.84
C SER A 4 2.81 -27.65 50.53
N SER A 5 3.96 -28.22 50.18
CA SER A 5 5.00 -27.52 49.39
C SER A 5 4.66 -27.43 47.89
N ASP A 6 3.42 -27.71 47.51
CA ASP A 6 2.94 -27.79 46.12
C ASP A 6 2.08 -26.59 45.69
N GLU A 7 1.97 -25.55 46.53
CA GLU A 7 1.11 -24.37 46.29
C GLU A 7 1.83 -23.08 45.88
N LEU A 8 3.17 -23.09 45.75
CA LEU A 8 3.90 -21.82 45.58
C LEU A 8 4.51 -21.52 44.21
N LEU A 9 4.46 -22.40 43.20
CA LEU A 9 5.03 -22.08 41.88
C LEU A 9 4.34 -22.75 40.67
N LEU A 10 3.02 -22.67 40.59
CA LEU A 10 2.30 -22.70 39.30
C LEU A 10 1.35 -21.49 39.29
N PRO A 11 1.24 -20.65 38.22
CA PRO A 11 1.80 -20.75 36.88
C PRO A 11 2.45 -19.42 36.42
N LEU A 12 3.78 -19.32 36.48
CA LEU A 12 4.53 -18.20 35.84
C LEU A 12 4.49 -18.22 34.30
N ARG A 13 3.60 -19.03 33.72
CA ARG A 13 3.53 -19.31 32.28
C ARG A 13 2.16 -19.06 31.65
N GLU A 14 1.18 -18.58 32.42
CA GLU A 14 -0.18 -18.31 31.90
C GLU A 14 -0.54 -16.83 31.68
N GLN A 15 0.41 -15.90 31.74
CA GLN A 15 0.14 -14.52 31.33
C GLN A 15 1.21 -13.96 30.40
N ARG A 16 1.46 -14.66 29.29
CA ARG A 16 1.63 -13.95 28.01
C ARG A 16 0.24 -13.48 27.59
N MET A 17 -0.32 -12.55 28.38
CA MET A 17 -1.33 -11.64 27.86
C MET A 17 -0.72 -11.12 26.57
N SER A 18 -1.32 -11.45 25.43
CA SER A 18 -1.17 -10.62 24.25
C SER A 18 -1.76 -9.28 24.66
N GLU A 19 -0.97 -8.48 25.39
CA GLU A 19 -1.32 -7.10 25.68
C GLU A 19 -1.71 -6.50 24.35
N ARG A 20 -2.94 -6.00 24.28
CA ARG A 20 -3.43 -5.34 23.08
C ARG A 20 -2.60 -4.06 22.94
N ILE A 21 -1.44 -4.19 22.33
CA ILE A 21 -0.61 -3.05 21.98
C ILE A 21 -1.35 -2.28 20.90
N THR A 22 -1.33 -0.96 21.04
CA THR A 22 -1.84 -0.08 20.00
C THR A 22 -0.93 -0.15 18.78
N ALA A 23 -1.46 0.20 17.60
CA ALA A 23 -0.67 0.27 16.38
C ALA A 23 0.53 1.23 16.53
N SER A 24 0.38 2.35 17.26
CA SER A 24 1.48 3.26 17.54
C SER A 24 2.56 2.63 18.41
N GLN A 25 2.19 1.94 19.50
CA GLN A 25 3.17 1.24 20.36
C GLN A 25 3.92 0.14 19.61
N LEU A 26 3.25 -0.56 18.69
CA LEU A 26 3.91 -1.51 17.80
C LEU A 26 4.90 -0.80 16.88
N MET A 27 4.50 0.29 16.24
CA MET A 27 5.38 1.06 15.36
C MET A 27 6.58 1.65 16.11
N ASP A 28 6.41 2.16 17.33
CA ASP A 28 7.50 2.66 18.16
C ASP A 28 8.52 1.55 18.47
N THR A 29 8.03 0.34 18.74
CA THR A 29 8.88 -0.83 18.99
C THR A 29 9.66 -1.23 17.73
N LEU A 30 9.00 -1.26 16.58
CA LEU A 30 9.62 -1.60 15.29
C LEU A 30 10.65 -0.56 14.85
N MET A 31 10.34 0.73 15.02
CA MET A 31 11.25 1.82 14.68
C MET A 31 12.47 1.91 15.61
N SER A 32 12.39 1.29 16.78
CA SER A 32 13.52 1.18 17.73
C SER A 32 14.51 0.06 17.35
N ASP A 33 14.15 -0.85 16.44
CA ASP A 33 15.03 -1.92 15.94
C ASP A 33 15.79 -1.45 14.67
N PRO A 34 17.14 -1.26 14.73
CA PRO A 34 17.92 -0.81 13.58
C PRO A 34 17.85 -1.76 12.38
N GLU A 35 17.73 -3.07 12.62
CA GLU A 35 17.67 -4.08 11.55
C GLU A 35 16.30 -4.08 10.86
N PHE A 36 15.24 -3.76 11.60
CA PHE A 36 13.93 -3.53 11.00
C PHE A 36 13.94 -2.29 10.12
N VAL A 37 14.46 -1.16 10.64
CA VAL A 37 14.53 0.09 9.89
C VAL A 37 15.35 -0.06 8.62
N ARG A 38 16.51 -0.73 8.68
CA ARG A 38 17.35 -0.99 7.50
C ARG A 38 16.61 -1.79 6.43
N ARG A 39 15.97 -2.90 6.82
CA ARG A 39 15.20 -3.75 5.88
C ARG A 39 14.04 -3.00 5.25
N GLU A 40 13.36 -2.16 6.02
CA GLU A 40 12.22 -1.38 5.52
C GLU A 40 12.68 -0.30 4.52
N GLN A 41 13.82 0.35 4.75
CA GLN A 41 14.42 1.27 3.78
C GLN A 41 14.84 0.57 2.50
N GLU A 42 15.47 -0.60 2.59
CA GLU A 42 15.84 -1.40 1.41
C GLU A 42 14.61 -1.81 0.60
N ARG A 43 13.55 -2.25 1.29
CA ARG A 43 12.28 -2.62 0.67
C ARG A 43 11.62 -1.41 -0.01
N GLU A 44 11.65 -0.25 0.64
CA GLU A 44 11.13 0.99 0.04
C GLU A 44 11.92 1.39 -1.19
N ALA A 45 13.25 1.34 -1.14
CA ALA A 45 14.10 1.61 -2.30
C ALA A 45 13.80 0.65 -3.47
N GLN A 46 13.56 -0.63 -3.20
CA GLN A 46 13.15 -1.60 -4.21
C GLN A 46 11.78 -1.28 -4.80
N ARG A 47 10.80 -0.87 -3.96
CA ARG A 47 9.49 -0.44 -4.43
C ARG A 47 9.58 0.79 -5.32
N MET A 48 10.35 1.81 -4.91
CA MET A 48 10.56 3.02 -5.71
C MET A 48 11.24 2.69 -7.06
N LYS A 49 12.24 1.80 -7.05
CA LYS A 49 12.90 1.36 -8.29
C LYS A 49 11.93 0.65 -9.23
N ALA A 50 11.13 -0.28 -8.71
CA ALA A 50 10.14 -1.01 -9.49
C ALA A 50 9.05 -0.06 -10.04
N ALA A 51 8.58 0.90 -9.23
CA ALA A 51 7.63 1.91 -9.66
C ALA A 51 8.20 2.80 -10.78
N GLY A 52 9.47 3.19 -10.70
CA GLY A 52 10.15 3.93 -11.76
C GLY A 52 10.22 3.15 -13.08
N THR A 53 10.64 1.88 -13.02
CA THR A 53 10.67 1.00 -14.22
C THR A 53 9.28 0.82 -14.82
N LEU A 54 8.25 0.69 -13.99
CA LEU A 54 6.87 0.56 -14.47
C LEU A 54 6.39 1.85 -15.15
N ALA A 55 6.67 3.01 -14.53
CA ALA A 55 6.31 4.32 -15.06
C ALA A 55 6.97 4.58 -16.43
N GLU A 56 8.25 4.22 -16.58
CA GLU A 56 8.97 4.31 -17.85
C GLU A 56 8.34 3.40 -18.92
N ALA A 57 7.99 2.16 -18.56
CA ALA A 57 7.39 1.20 -19.48
C ALA A 57 5.96 1.59 -19.92
N GLU A 58 5.19 2.24 -19.05
CA GLU A 58 3.82 2.66 -19.38
C GLU A 58 3.74 4.04 -20.03
N ALA A 59 4.77 4.89 -19.93
CA ALA A 59 4.75 6.26 -20.43
C ALA A 59 4.37 6.38 -21.92
N GLY A 60 4.85 5.45 -22.76
CA GLY A 60 4.49 5.40 -24.18
C GLY A 60 3.01 5.10 -24.38
N GLN A 61 2.49 4.10 -23.67
CA GLN A 61 1.09 3.68 -23.73
C GLN A 61 0.15 4.78 -23.21
N VAL A 62 0.47 5.40 -22.07
CA VAL A 62 -0.30 6.54 -21.53
C VAL A 62 -0.33 7.69 -22.52
N ARG A 63 0.79 7.99 -23.19
CA ARG A 63 0.85 9.05 -24.21
C ARG A 63 -0.04 8.75 -25.41
N GLU A 64 -0.04 7.51 -25.89
CA GLU A 64 -0.90 7.07 -27.00
C GLU A 64 -2.38 7.17 -26.63
N LEU A 65 -2.75 6.69 -25.43
CA LEU A 65 -4.12 6.76 -24.92
C LEU A 65 -4.60 8.20 -24.72
N ARG A 66 -3.73 9.08 -24.21
CA ARG A 66 -4.04 10.52 -24.15
C ARG A 66 -4.18 11.13 -25.54
N GLY A 67 -3.37 10.70 -26.50
CA GLY A 67 -3.48 11.10 -27.90
C GLY A 67 -4.79 10.68 -28.56
N SER A 68 -5.45 9.62 -28.09
CA SER A 68 -6.78 9.20 -28.54
C SER A 68 -7.94 9.84 -27.77
N GLY A 69 -7.65 10.77 -26.84
CA GLY A 69 -8.65 11.49 -26.05
C GLY A 69 -9.02 10.82 -24.73
N MET A 70 -8.27 9.81 -24.28
CA MET A 70 -8.49 9.19 -22.97
C MET A 70 -7.71 9.92 -21.87
N ASN A 71 -8.40 10.30 -20.78
CA ASN A 71 -7.75 10.91 -19.61
C ASN A 71 -7.33 9.84 -18.61
N VAL A 72 -6.10 9.33 -18.75
CA VAL A 72 -5.52 8.31 -17.85
C VAL A 72 -4.11 8.71 -17.39
N ASP A 73 -3.79 8.36 -16.15
CA ASP A 73 -2.46 8.58 -15.55
C ASP A 73 -1.62 7.30 -15.48
N SER A 74 -2.26 6.13 -15.50
CA SER A 74 -1.61 4.82 -15.59
C SER A 74 -2.49 3.85 -16.36
N VAL A 75 -1.88 2.99 -17.17
CA VAL A 75 -2.59 1.95 -17.92
C VAL A 75 -3.23 0.94 -16.98
N TRP A 76 -2.64 0.71 -15.81
CA TRP A 76 -3.18 -0.21 -14.80
C TRP A 76 -4.49 0.29 -14.19
N GLY A 77 -4.75 1.59 -14.21
CA GLY A 77 -6.04 2.16 -13.80
C GLY A 77 -7.22 1.73 -14.69
N LEU A 78 -6.93 1.24 -15.90
CA LEU A 78 -7.93 0.68 -16.81
C LEU A 78 -8.24 -0.80 -16.51
N VAL A 79 -7.38 -1.50 -15.78
CA VAL A 79 -7.57 -2.92 -15.47
C VAL A 79 -8.73 -3.07 -14.49
N GLY A 80 -9.81 -3.72 -14.94
CA GLY A 80 -11.03 -3.90 -14.15
C GLY A 80 -11.97 -2.70 -14.18
N TRP A 81 -11.68 -1.68 -15.00
CA TRP A 81 -12.61 -0.58 -15.21
C TRP A 81 -13.92 -1.09 -15.84
N LYS A 82 -15.06 -0.75 -15.20
CA LYS A 82 -16.43 -1.11 -15.61
C LYS A 82 -17.20 0.07 -16.23
N GLY A 83 -16.50 1.12 -16.65
CA GLY A 83 -17.11 2.22 -17.40
C GLY A 83 -17.40 1.83 -18.85
N ASP A 84 -18.33 2.53 -19.49
CA ASP A 84 -18.43 2.50 -20.94
C ASP A 84 -17.14 3.10 -21.52
N ASN A 85 -16.37 2.32 -22.28
CA ASN A 85 -15.17 2.79 -22.97
C ASN A 85 -15.48 4.03 -23.86
N ASP A 86 -16.71 4.10 -24.37
CA ASP A 86 -17.22 5.28 -25.09
C ASP A 86 -17.35 6.53 -24.22
N ALA A 87 -17.70 6.40 -22.93
CA ALA A 87 -17.79 7.53 -22.02
C ALA A 87 -16.40 8.10 -21.66
N ALA A 88 -15.39 7.22 -21.59
CA ALA A 88 -13.97 7.61 -21.50
C ALA A 88 -13.57 8.56 -22.63
N LEU A 89 -14.01 8.23 -23.85
CA LEU A 89 -13.69 8.92 -25.09
C LEU A 89 -14.59 10.17 -25.31
N ARG A 90 -15.82 10.17 -24.80
CA ARG A 90 -16.79 11.28 -24.94
C ARG A 90 -16.64 12.38 -23.89
N ALA A 91 -16.10 12.11 -22.69
CA ALA A 91 -16.01 13.09 -21.61
C ALA A 91 -15.27 14.39 -22.00
N GLU A 92 -14.44 14.37 -23.06
CA GLU A 92 -13.79 15.57 -23.63
C GLU A 92 -14.37 16.08 -24.96
N SER A 93 -15.19 15.32 -25.69
CA SER A 93 -15.77 15.83 -26.96
C SER A 93 -16.74 17.01 -26.73
N GLY A 94 -17.21 17.21 -25.50
CA GLY A 94 -18.15 18.27 -25.12
C GLY A 94 -17.53 19.60 -24.67
N THR A 95 -16.21 19.73 -24.53
CA THR A 95 -15.56 20.97 -24.05
C THR A 95 -14.88 21.80 -25.15
N ARG A 96 -15.00 21.40 -26.43
CA ARG A 96 -14.39 22.10 -27.57
C ARG A 96 -15.41 22.70 -28.54
N THR A 97 -16.46 23.36 -28.04
CA THR A 97 -17.32 24.26 -28.83
C THR A 97 -17.88 25.39 -27.95
N ALA A 98 -17.09 26.44 -27.71
CA ALA A 98 -17.57 27.80 -27.43
C ALA A 98 -16.38 28.76 -27.25
N ALA A 99 -15.82 29.21 -28.37
CA ALA A 99 -15.13 30.49 -28.47
C ALA A 99 -15.09 30.84 -29.96
N GLU A 100 -16.15 31.53 -30.41
CA GLU A 100 -16.12 32.40 -31.59
C GLU A 100 -15.19 33.59 -31.35
#